data_AF-A0A920HWL4-F1
#
_entry.id   AF-A0A920HWL4-F1
#
_cell.length_a   1.000
_cell.length_b   1.000
_cell.length_c   1.000
_cell.angle_alpha   90.00
_cell.angle_beta   90.00
_cell.angle_gamma   90.00
#
_symmetry.space_group_name_H-M   'P 1'
#
loop_
_entity.id
_entity.type
_entity.pdbx_description
1 polymer ?
#
loop_
_entity_poly.entity_id
_entity_poly.type
_entity_poly.pdbx_seq_one_letter_code
_entity_poly.pdbx_strand_id
1 'polypeptide(L)'
;MQLILNTRTINKYYKKYELYNYDNSLSKSTYYMTTNVGFPYIFGTGVYYFDKDFMMFLDLNSSIIINRFNLGFSYKIFTDFYIGLNTGTNFSEQNNKFDFDMKIGTELSYKHKLRVIL
;
A
#
# COMPACT_ATOMS: atom_id res chain seq x y z
N MET A 1 -0.36 19.34 -8.79
CA MET A 1 -0.81 17.93 -8.70
C MET A 1 0.27 17.06 -9.33
N GLN A 2 0.93 16.18 -8.58
CA GLN A 2 2.04 15.36 -9.08
C GLN A 2 1.58 13.91 -9.16
N LEU A 3 1.37 13.39 -10.37
CA LEU A 3 1.09 11.97 -10.58
C LEU A 3 2.39 11.20 -10.39
N ILE A 4 2.47 10.37 -9.34
CA ILE A 4 3.58 9.45 -9.12
C ILE A 4 3.07 8.06 -9.49
N LEU A 5 3.46 7.58 -10.68
CA LEU A 5 3.24 6.20 -11.09
C LEU A 5 4.22 5.30 -10.32
N ASN A 6 3.74 4.68 -9.24
CA ASN A 6 4.47 3.66 -8.49
C ASN A 6 3.93 2.29 -8.86
N THR A 7 4.72 1.47 -9.54
CA THR A 7 4.40 0.04 -9.75
C THR A 7 4.76 -0.73 -8.47
N ARG A 8 3.75 -1.29 -7.80
CA ARG A 8 3.91 -2.01 -6.53
C ARG A 8 3.67 -3.50 -6.73
N THR A 9 4.64 -4.32 -6.33
CA THR A 9 4.49 -5.77 -6.33
C THR A 9 3.97 -6.23 -4.97
N ILE A 10 2.74 -6.72 -4.93
CA ILE A 10 2.11 -7.24 -3.71
C ILE A 10 2.41 -8.73 -3.62
N ASN A 11 3.25 -9.13 -2.66
CA ASN A 11 3.53 -10.52 -2.38
C ASN A 11 2.56 -11.05 -1.32
N LYS A 12 1.92 -12.19 -1.60
CA LYS A 12 1.00 -12.84 -0.66
C LYS A 12 1.79 -13.73 0.30
N TYR A 13 1.95 -13.29 1.54
CA TYR A 13 2.54 -14.12 2.60
C TYR A 13 1.44 -14.70 3.48
N TYR A 14 1.31 -16.02 3.50
CA TYR A 14 0.45 -16.73 4.44
C TYR A 14 1.15 -16.79 5.80
N LYS A 15 0.79 -15.93 6.75
CA LYS A 15 1.14 -16.16 8.15
C LYS A 15 0.07 -17.09 8.74
N LYS A 16 0.34 -18.40 8.71
CA LYS A 16 -0.54 -19.45 9.24
C LYS A 16 -0.50 -19.41 10.77
N TYR A 17 -1.22 -18.46 11.37
CA TYR A 17 -1.73 -18.66 12.73
C TYR A 17 -3.04 -19.42 12.60
N GLU A 18 -3.07 -20.62 13.15
CA GLU A 18 -4.21 -21.52 13.14
C GLU A 18 -5.42 -20.85 13.82
N LEU A 19 -6.31 -20.27 13.02
CA LEU A 19 -7.64 -19.84 13.43
C LEU A 19 -8.69 -20.66 12.67
N TYR A 20 -8.50 -21.98 12.68
CA TYR A 20 -9.35 -22.96 12.00
C TYR A 20 -10.75 -23.14 12.66
N ASN A 21 -11.12 -22.31 13.63
CA ASN A 21 -12.31 -22.52 14.47
C ASN A 21 -13.38 -21.41 14.40
N TYR A 22 -13.32 -20.47 13.46
CA TYR A 22 -14.36 -19.41 13.31
C TYR A 22 -14.91 -19.28 11.87
N ASP A 23 -14.98 -20.41 11.17
CA ASP A 23 -15.25 -20.48 9.74
C ASP A 23 -16.75 -20.55 9.37
N ASN A 24 -17.60 -19.63 9.86
CA ASN A 24 -18.96 -19.47 9.30
C ASN A 24 -19.56 -18.09 9.58
N SER A 25 -19.31 -17.12 8.67
CA SER A 25 -20.12 -15.90 8.35
C SER A 25 -19.30 -14.62 8.12
N LEU A 26 -18.01 -14.59 8.45
CA LEU A 26 -17.20 -13.38 8.36
C LEU A 26 -16.59 -13.21 6.96
N SER A 27 -16.76 -12.01 6.41
CA SER A 27 -16.08 -11.54 5.20
C SER A 27 -14.59 -11.89 5.24
N LYS A 28 -14.08 -12.57 4.21
CA LYS A 28 -12.70 -13.05 4.15
C LYS A 28 -11.74 -11.87 3.90
N SER A 29 -11.40 -11.14 4.96
CA SER A 29 -10.40 -10.08 4.90
C SER A 29 -8.99 -10.67 4.73
N THR A 30 -8.10 -9.94 4.06
CA THR A 30 -6.73 -10.41 3.80
C THR A 30 -5.71 -9.29 3.96
N TYR A 31 -4.64 -9.60 4.67
CA TYR A 31 -3.48 -8.72 4.83
C TYR A 31 -2.37 -9.13 3.85
N TYR A 32 -1.70 -8.15 3.25
CA TYR A 32 -0.53 -8.37 2.39
C TYR A 32 0.61 -7.48 2.84
N MET A 33 1.83 -7.99 2.77
CA MET A 33 3.04 -7.20 2.92
C MET A 33 3.61 -6.90 1.54
N THR A 34 4.12 -5.69 1.38
CA THR A 34 4.69 -5.23 0.11
C THR A 34 6.08 -4.74 0.33
N THR A 35 6.94 -4.98 -0.65
CA THR A 35 8.24 -4.33 -0.76
C THR A 35 8.30 -3.66 -2.13
N ASN A 36 8.87 -2.47 -2.15
CA ASN A 36 9.06 -1.65 -3.34
C ASN A 36 10.56 -1.33 -3.45
N VAL A 37 11.10 -1.42 -4.65
CA VAL A 37 12.43 -0.93 -4.99
C VAL A 37 12.27 -0.12 -6.27
N GLY A 38 12.64 1.17 -6.26
CA GLY A 38 12.45 2.01 -7.43
C GLY A 38 13.00 3.43 -7.30
N PHE A 39 12.60 4.32 -8.22
CA PHE A 39 12.89 5.75 -8.14
C PHE A 39 11.58 6.51 -7.87
N PRO A 40 11.54 7.54 -6.99
CA PRO A 40 12.67 8.14 -6.28
C PRO A 40 13.06 7.43 -4.96
N TYR A 41 12.43 6.30 -4.61
CA TYR A 41 12.64 5.60 -3.35
C TYR A 41 13.38 4.27 -3.50
N ILE A 42 14.62 4.22 -3.03
CA ILE A 42 15.51 3.06 -3.12
C ILE A 42 14.86 1.82 -2.50
N PHE A 43 14.13 1.99 -1.40
CA PHE A 43 13.41 0.91 -0.75
C PHE A 43 12.09 1.41 -0.17
N GLY A 44 11.07 0.56 -0.20
CA GLY A 44 9.84 0.78 0.51
C GLY A 44 9.26 -0.52 1.04
N THR A 45 8.53 -0.42 2.14
CA THR A 45 7.76 -1.50 2.73
C THR A 45 6.37 -1.01 3.05
N GLY A 46 5.38 -1.90 3.02
CA GLY A 46 4.02 -1.52 3.33
C GLY A 46 3.12 -2.69 3.65
N VAL A 47 1.97 -2.38 4.23
CA VAL A 47 0.92 -3.35 4.56
C VAL A 47 -0.37 -2.91 3.89
N TYR A 48 -1.04 -3.87 3.28
CA TYR A 48 -2.34 -3.68 2.65
C TYR A 48 -3.37 -4.54 3.38
N TYR A 49 -4.52 -3.95 3.64
CA TYR A 49 -5.71 -4.64 4.12
C TYR A 49 -6.76 -4.62 3.02
N PHE A 50 -7.25 -5.79 2.64
CA PHE A 50 -8.38 -5.93 1.74
C PHE A 50 -9.54 -6.57 2.49
N ASP A 51 -10.67 -5.89 2.49
CA ASP A 51 -11.99 -6.45 2.79
C ASP A 51 -12.86 -6.34 1.53
N LYS A 52 -13.91 -7.15 1.38
CA LYS A 52 -14.74 -7.30 0.16
C LYS A 52 -14.68 -6.11 -0.82
N ASP A 53 -15.06 -4.93 -0.34
CA ASP A 53 -15.16 -3.70 -1.14
C ASP A 53 -14.18 -2.60 -0.71
N PHE A 54 -13.31 -2.84 0.27
CA PHE A 54 -12.39 -1.83 0.81
C PHE A 54 -10.93 -2.26 0.68
N MET A 55 -10.08 -1.30 0.36
CA MET A 55 -8.63 -1.44 0.40
C MET A 55 -8.07 -0.33 1.28
N MET A 56 -7.26 -0.71 2.27
CA MET A 56 -6.46 0.21 3.05
C MET A 56 -4.99 -0.13 2.86
N PHE A 57 -4.13 0.87 2.91
CA PHE A 57 -2.70 0.63 2.94
C PHE A 57 -1.97 1.62 3.82
N LEU A 58 -0.79 1.20 4.25
CA LEU A 58 0.23 2.02 4.90
C LEU A 58 1.57 1.63 4.30
N ASP A 59 2.30 2.61 3.77
CA ASP A 59 3.62 2.42 3.18
C ASP A 59 4.64 3.39 3.81
N LEU A 60 5.85 2.87 4.00
CA LEU A 60 7.04 3.63 4.31
C LEU A 60 8.03 3.45 3.17
N ASN A 61 8.42 4.54 2.52
CA ASN A 61 9.40 4.56 1.44
C ASN A 61 10.60 5.41 1.88
N SER A 62 11.80 4.92 1.65
CA SER A 62 13.06 5.55 2.04
C SER A 62 13.99 5.72 0.84
N SER A 63 14.73 6.81 0.86
CA SER A 63 15.82 7.10 -0.07
C SER A 63 16.93 7.84 0.68
N ILE A 64 18.03 8.15 -0.01
CA ILE A 64 19.13 8.95 0.55
C ILE A 64 18.69 10.39 0.85
N ILE A 65 17.75 10.93 0.07
CA ILE A 65 17.44 12.38 0.05
C ILE A 65 16.09 12.66 0.72
N ILE A 66 15.15 11.74 0.65
CA ILE A 66 13.76 11.93 1.07
C ILE A 66 13.11 10.61 1.51
N ASN A 67 12.43 10.64 2.64
CA ASN A 67 11.58 9.56 3.10
C ASN A 67 10.11 9.95 2.91
N ARG A 68 9.24 8.97 2.75
CA ARG A 68 7.80 9.16 2.65
C ARG A 68 7.06 8.13 3.45
N PHE A 69 6.18 8.60 4.32
CA PHE A 69 5.09 7.81 4.87
C PHE A 69 3.83 8.07 4.03
N ASN A 70 3.05 7.04 3.71
CA ASN A 70 1.81 7.17 2.96
C ASN A 70 0.75 6.24 3.54
N LEU A 71 -0.48 6.71 3.64
CA LEU A 71 -1.62 5.91 4.02
C LEU A 71 -2.78 6.20 3.07
N GLY A 72 -3.65 5.22 2.87
CA GLY A 72 -4.81 5.44 2.02
C GLY A 72 -5.94 4.47 2.26
N PHE A 73 -7.10 4.90 1.76
CA PHE A 73 -8.35 4.19 1.85
C PHE A 73 -9.06 4.29 0.50
N SER A 74 -9.42 3.14 -0.06
CA SER A 74 -10.07 3.05 -1.36
C SER A 74 -11.26 2.10 -1.31
N TYR A 75 -12.29 2.43 -2.10
CA TYR A 75 -13.48 1.61 -2.31
C TYR A 75 -13.44 0.95 -3.67
N LYS A 76 -13.90 -0.30 -3.74
CA LYS A 76 -14.01 -1.06 -4.98
C LYS A 76 -15.16 -0.52 -5.82
N ILE A 77 -14.84 -0.06 -7.03
CA ILE A 77 -15.83 0.52 -7.95
C ILE A 77 -16.30 -0.49 -9.00
N PHE A 78 -15.39 -1.31 -9.53
CA PHE A 78 -15.71 -2.27 -10.59
C PHE A 78 -14.71 -3.41 -10.62
N THR A 79 -15.19 -4.65 -10.50
CA THR A 79 -14.40 -5.89 -10.61
C THR A 79 -13.17 -5.92 -9.67
N ASP A 80 -12.04 -5.38 -10.11
CA ASP A 80 -10.76 -5.35 -9.39
C ASP A 80 -10.17 -3.92 -9.30
N PHE A 81 -10.95 -2.89 -9.67
CA PHE A 81 -10.58 -1.48 -9.57
C PHE A 81 -11.07 -0.85 -8.27
N TYR A 82 -10.20 -0.06 -7.65
CA TYR A 82 -10.41 0.64 -6.39
C TYR A 82 -10.12 2.14 -6.59
N ILE A 83 -11.00 3.01 -6.11
CA ILE A 83 -10.78 4.46 -6.08
C ILE A 83 -10.82 4.97 -4.65
N GLY A 84 -9.98 5.94 -4.32
CA GLY A 84 -9.87 6.37 -2.93
C GLY A 84 -9.15 7.68 -2.73
N LEU A 85 -8.85 7.91 -1.45
CA LEU A 85 -8.03 9.01 -0.99
C LEU A 85 -6.78 8.46 -0.33
N ASN A 86 -5.68 9.18 -0.48
CA ASN A 86 -4.46 8.93 0.25
C ASN A 86 -3.93 10.22 0.87
N THR A 87 -3.15 10.06 1.92
CA THR A 87 -2.38 11.14 2.52
C THR A 87 -1.00 10.63 2.85
N GLY A 88 0.00 11.45 2.59
CA GLY A 88 1.38 11.09 2.81
C GLY A 88 2.20 12.26 3.29
N THR A 89 3.23 11.95 4.04
CA THR A 89 4.18 12.93 4.54
C THR A 89 5.54 12.62 3.96
N ASN A 90 6.16 13.62 3.33
CA ASN A 90 7.58 13.54 3.02
C ASN A 90 8.35 14.12 4.21
N PHE A 91 9.43 13.45 4.57
CA PHE A 91 10.34 13.94 5.59
C PHE A 91 11.79 13.69 5.19
N SER A 92 12.64 14.64 5.52
CA SER A 92 14.07 14.57 5.26
C SER A 92 14.82 15.33 6.34
N GLU A 93 16.05 14.90 6.59
CA GLU A 93 17.00 15.63 7.42
C GLU A 93 18.20 15.99 6.55
N GLN A 94 18.38 17.28 6.28
CA GLN A 94 19.55 17.79 5.54
C GLN A 94 20.14 18.97 6.30
N ASN A 95 21.46 18.96 6.50
CA ASN A 95 22.19 20.06 7.15
C ASN A 95 21.58 20.48 8.51
N ASN A 96 21.20 19.50 9.34
CA ASN A 96 20.53 19.70 10.64
C ASN A 96 19.18 20.43 10.57
N LYS A 97 18.52 20.44 9.41
CA LYS A 97 17.15 20.93 9.24
C LYS A 97 16.24 19.75 8.91
N PHE A 98 15.17 19.63 9.68
CA PHE A 98 14.12 18.66 9.44
C PHE A 98 13.04 19.30 8.57
N ASP A 99 12.89 18.80 7.35
CA ASP A 99 11.85 19.21 6.42
C ASP A 99 10.67 18.24 6.49
N PHE A 100 9.46 18.79 6.54
CA PHE A 100 8.21 18.03 6.64
C PHE A 100 7.14 18.61 5.72
N ASP A 101 6.55 17.77 4.88
CA ASP A 101 5.56 18.18 3.88
C ASP A 101 4.42 17.17 3.79
N MET A 102 3.19 17.62 4.06
CA MET A 102 1.98 16.78 4.01
C MET A 102 1.27 16.95 2.66
N LYS A 103 0.83 15.83 2.09
CA LYS A 103 0.08 15.80 0.82
C LYS A 103 -1.17 14.98 0.98
N ILE A 104 -2.26 15.45 0.38
CA ILE A 104 -3.50 14.70 0.21
C ILE A 104 -3.67 14.46 -1.28
N GLY A 105 -4.12 13.27 -1.65
CA GLY A 105 -4.33 12.87 -3.03
C GLY A 105 -5.50 11.92 -3.18
N THR A 106 -5.83 11.66 -4.44
CA THR A 106 -6.74 10.60 -4.85
C THR A 106 -5.94 9.40 -5.34
N GLU A 107 -6.46 8.21 -5.16
CA GLU A 107 -5.85 6.96 -5.62
C GLU A 107 -6.76 6.20 -6.57
N LEU A 108 -6.15 5.57 -7.57
CA LEU A 108 -6.78 4.56 -8.42
C LEU A 108 -5.85 3.33 -8.45
N SER A 109 -6.38 2.19 -8.02
CA SER A 109 -5.63 0.95 -7.85
C SER A 109 -6.33 -0.21 -8.56
N TYR A 110 -5.55 -1.12 -9.15
CA TYR A 110 -6.07 -2.31 -9.84
C TYR A 110 -5.44 -3.58 -9.28
N LYS A 111 -6.29 -4.54 -8.90
CA LYS A 111 -5.85 -5.84 -8.38
C LYS A 111 -5.66 -6.84 -9.51
N HIS A 112 -4.42 -7.03 -9.94
CA HIS A 112 -4.08 -8.05 -10.92
C HIS A 112 -3.89 -9.43 -10.27
N LYS A 113 -4.52 -10.48 -10.82
CA LYS A 113 -4.32 -11.88 -10.42
C LYS A 113 -3.32 -12.54 -11.35
N LEU A 114 -2.09 -12.76 -10.87
CA LEU A 114 -1.13 -13.59 -11.58
C LEU A 114 -1.60 -15.05 -11.55
N ARG A 115 -1.91 -15.60 -12.73
CA ARG A 115 -2.19 -17.02 -12.90
C ARG A 115 -0.84 -17.74 -13.00
N VAL A 116 -0.37 -18.32 -11.90
CA VAL A 116 0.77 -19.23 -11.93
C VAL A 116 0.32 -20.50 -12.63
N ILE A 117 0.83 -20.74 -13.83
CA ILE A 117 0.71 -22.03 -14.51
C ILE A 117 1.84 -22.88 -13.93
N LEU A 118 1.49 -23.82 -13.05
CA LEU A 118 2.36 -24.90 -12.60
C LEU A 118 2.30 -26.05 -13.60
#